data_AF-A0A4D5RIR2-F1
#
_entry.id   AF-A0A4D5RIR2-F1
#
_cell.length_a   1.000
_cell.length_b   1.000
_cell.length_c   1.000
_cell.angle_alpha   90.00
_cell.angle_beta   90.00
_cell.angle_gamma   90.00
#
_symmetry.space_group_name_H-M   'P 1'
#
loop_
_entity.id
_entity.type
_entity.pdbx_description
1 polymer ?
#
loop_
_entity_poly.entity_id
_entity_poly.type
_entity_poly.pdbx_seq_one_letter_code
_entity_poly.pdbx_strand_id
1 'polypeptide(L)'
;RSVRSTANCAQLVVYLCQNYIDAMESPSEALSVDDVYTLAEEIGKEFEIVIDNHGVEAVKKLMTKVICVLEYLEAYAFKNDTAREEIVRLKAQIYQLEHDKSEKAQSRNKLEKEMEQYEDVWRQEMKDLGSLVARLQEENSKLSTSLKARDGFPPVPSEPHTGNILGDESLVLKQLKDAYDKQTTELRKCEKDLVQKAADLDTVQRQLEAARKSVAEQGRRSRRLQVQVRQLCEEQGDLQAQLQDAHGQLTLLQQRLGTAVKDNYDLLESRDGLSSVDMRGKVLVDLDDPQRPRFTLDELKNILFERNELKAKVSDLEDELALYRPMPAQQASHHSPDDDDLPVQGPINQEPEEKLFSLGRASGIRKFFPSALWPRVKPG
;
A
#
# COMPACT_ATOMS: atom_id res chain seq x y z
N ARG A 1 60.34 22.36 -5.28
CA ARG A 1 59.30 23.38 -4.95
C ARG A 1 57.93 23.01 -5.55
N SER A 2 57.85 22.58 -6.81
CA SER A 2 56.59 22.15 -7.46
C SER A 2 55.81 21.05 -6.70
N VAL A 3 56.48 19.98 -6.25
CA VAL A 3 55.82 18.85 -5.53
C VAL A 3 55.23 19.21 -4.16
N ARG A 4 55.80 20.20 -3.46
CA ARG A 4 55.24 20.69 -2.19
C ARG A 4 54.03 21.61 -2.41
N SER A 5 53.96 22.28 -3.57
CA SER A 5 52.84 23.15 -3.93
C SER A 5 51.59 22.35 -4.30
N THR A 6 51.76 21.25 -5.04
CA THR A 6 50.67 20.32 -5.41
C THR A 6 50.15 19.54 -4.21
N ALA A 7 51.03 19.11 -3.30
CA ALA A 7 50.64 18.45 -2.04
C ALA A 7 49.81 19.38 -1.13
N ASN A 8 50.20 20.65 -1.02
CA ASN A 8 49.44 21.64 -0.26
C ASN A 8 48.09 21.97 -0.90
N CYS A 9 47.99 22.03 -2.23
CA CYS A 9 46.70 22.23 -2.90
C CYS A 9 45.77 21.03 -2.71
N ALA A 10 46.28 19.80 -2.83
CA ALA A 10 45.47 18.60 -2.62
C ALA A 10 44.95 18.51 -1.17
N GLN A 11 45.77 18.86 -0.18
CA GLN A 11 45.34 18.93 1.21
C GLN A 11 44.32 20.05 1.46
N LEU A 12 44.46 21.20 0.81
CA LEU A 12 43.49 22.29 0.91
C LEU A 12 42.13 21.89 0.33
N VAL A 13 42.13 21.21 -0.83
CA VAL A 13 40.90 20.70 -1.47
C VAL A 13 40.23 19.65 -0.60
N VAL A 14 40.98 18.69 -0.05
CA VAL A 14 40.42 17.68 0.87
C VAL A 14 39.85 18.34 2.12
N TYR A 15 40.53 19.34 2.69
CA TYR A 15 40.06 20.05 3.89
C TYR A 15 38.81 20.90 3.63
N LEU A 16 38.74 21.56 2.46
CA LEU A 16 37.56 22.32 2.04
C LEU A 16 36.38 21.39 1.74
N CYS A 17 36.61 20.26 1.06
CA CYS A 17 35.58 19.25 0.83
C CYS A 17 35.10 18.63 2.14
N GLN A 18 35.99 18.34 3.09
CA GLN A 18 35.63 17.78 4.39
C GLN A 18 34.79 18.77 5.21
N ASN A 19 35.20 20.05 5.27
CA ASN A 19 34.41 21.07 5.95
C ASN A 19 33.03 21.31 5.29
N TYR A 20 32.91 21.10 3.97
CA TYR A 20 31.64 21.20 3.26
C TYR A 20 30.73 19.98 3.50
N ILE A 21 31.33 18.79 3.63
CA ILE A 21 30.63 17.54 3.96
C ILE A 21 30.16 17.55 5.42
N ASP A 22 31.00 18.02 6.34
CA ASP A 22 30.66 18.12 7.77
C ASP A 22 29.55 19.17 8.03
N ALA A 23 29.40 20.17 7.14
CA ALA A 23 28.27 21.10 7.16
C ALA A 23 26.94 20.46 6.70
N MET A 24 26.98 19.35 5.95
CA MET A 24 25.80 18.60 5.50
C MET A 24 25.32 17.54 6.51
N GLU A 25 26.01 17.32 7.63
CA GLU A 25 25.58 16.38 8.68
C GLU A 25 24.39 16.90 9.53
N SER A 26 23.84 18.08 9.23
CA SER A 26 22.54 18.48 9.74
C SER A 26 21.42 17.73 8.99
N PRO A 27 20.52 17.01 9.67
CA PRO A 27 19.50 16.16 9.02
C PRO A 27 18.40 16.94 8.26
N SER A 28 18.60 18.21 7.94
CA SER A 28 17.57 19.10 7.40
C SER A 28 17.76 19.55 5.96
N GLU A 29 18.90 19.34 5.31
CA GLU A 29 19.10 19.78 3.91
C GLU A 29 19.78 18.68 3.10
N ALA A 30 19.08 17.57 2.88
CA ALA A 30 19.46 16.70 1.77
C ALA A 30 19.40 17.51 0.46
N LEU A 31 20.41 17.32 -0.39
CA LEU A 31 20.56 18.00 -1.68
C LEU A 31 19.29 17.86 -2.53
N SER A 32 18.74 19.00 -2.95
CA SER A 32 17.71 19.07 -4.00
C SER A 32 18.34 19.21 -5.38
N VAL A 33 17.54 19.01 -6.42
CA VAL A 33 17.98 19.21 -7.81
C VAL A 33 18.44 20.65 -8.06
N ASP A 34 17.85 21.64 -7.39
CA ASP A 34 18.19 23.06 -7.55
C ASP A 34 19.58 23.39 -6.97
N ASP A 35 19.93 22.74 -5.85
CA ASP A 35 21.26 22.86 -5.24
C ASP A 35 22.34 22.30 -6.19
N VAL A 36 22.05 21.18 -6.86
CA VAL A 36 22.95 20.58 -7.86
C VAL A 36 23.16 21.51 -9.06
N TYR A 37 22.13 22.24 -9.48
CA TYR A 37 22.24 23.22 -10.56
C TYR A 37 23.04 24.45 -10.16
N THR A 38 22.87 24.94 -8.93
CA THR A 38 23.67 26.06 -8.40
C THR A 38 25.15 25.67 -8.34
N LEU A 39 25.46 24.48 -7.82
CA LEU A 39 26.82 23.95 -7.80
C LEU A 39 27.40 23.76 -9.22
N ALA A 40 26.59 23.27 -10.17
CA ALA A 40 27.02 23.12 -11.56
C ALA A 40 27.35 24.46 -12.22
N GLU A 41 26.61 25.52 -11.90
CA GLU A 41 26.88 26.87 -12.39
C GLU A 41 28.19 27.44 -11.85
N GLU A 42 28.42 27.30 -10.53
CA GLU A 42 29.67 27.75 -9.89
C GLU A 42 30.89 27.00 -10.44
N ILE A 43 30.78 25.67 -10.56
CA ILE A 43 31.82 24.83 -11.14
C ILE A 43 32.08 25.22 -12.61
N GLY A 44 31.02 25.50 -13.38
CA GLY A 44 31.12 25.95 -14.78
C GLY A 44 31.92 27.25 -14.93
N LYS A 45 31.68 28.24 -14.06
CA LYS A 45 32.43 29.51 -14.03
C LYS A 45 33.92 29.31 -13.73
N GLU A 46 34.24 28.42 -12.79
CA GLU A 46 35.65 28.08 -12.48
C GLU A 46 36.33 27.40 -13.68
N PHE A 47 35.64 26.50 -14.38
CA PHE A 47 36.17 25.91 -15.60
C PHE A 47 36.41 26.94 -16.72
N GLU A 48 35.55 27.95 -16.86
CA GLU A 48 35.74 29.05 -17.81
C GLU A 48 37.03 29.83 -17.51
N ILE A 49 37.26 30.21 -16.25
CA ILE A 49 38.49 30.90 -15.82
C ILE A 49 39.73 30.05 -16.13
N VAL A 50 39.69 28.73 -15.89
CA VAL A 50 40.85 27.86 -16.15
C VAL A 50 41.08 27.72 -17.67
N ILE A 51 40.02 27.61 -18.46
CA ILE A 51 40.09 27.54 -19.92
C ILE A 51 40.72 28.81 -20.50
N ASP A 52 40.31 29.98 -20.03
CA ASP A 52 40.84 31.27 -20.50
C ASP A 52 42.35 31.40 -20.25
N ASN A 53 42.84 30.85 -19.14
CA ASN A 53 44.24 30.96 -18.73
C ASN A 53 45.15 29.86 -19.31
N HIS A 54 44.66 28.62 -19.45
CA HIS A 54 45.49 27.44 -19.75
C HIS A 54 45.08 26.71 -21.04
N GLY A 55 44.04 27.17 -21.72
CA GLY A 55 43.50 26.56 -22.92
C GLY A 55 42.64 25.33 -22.64
N VAL A 56 41.78 25.02 -23.61
CA VAL A 56 40.68 24.07 -23.47
C VAL A 56 41.14 22.61 -23.29
N GLU A 57 42.23 22.23 -23.94
CA GLU A 57 42.72 20.84 -23.96
C GLU A 57 43.30 20.38 -22.61
N ALA A 58 43.73 21.30 -21.75
CA ALA A 58 44.25 20.98 -20.42
C ALA A 58 43.15 20.41 -19.50
N VAL A 59 41.89 20.80 -19.72
CA VAL A 59 40.80 20.55 -18.77
C VAL A 59 39.69 19.67 -19.34
N LYS A 60 39.61 19.54 -20.67
CA LYS A 60 38.59 18.75 -21.40
C LYS A 60 38.26 17.38 -20.79
N LYS A 61 39.27 16.58 -20.44
CA LYS A 61 39.07 15.23 -19.86
C LYS A 61 38.53 15.26 -18.43
N LEU A 62 38.92 16.27 -17.64
CA LEU A 62 38.42 16.44 -16.28
C LEU A 62 36.97 16.95 -16.32
N MET A 63 36.70 17.93 -17.19
CA MET A 63 35.36 18.52 -17.34
C MET A 63 34.32 17.47 -17.73
N THR A 64 34.63 16.55 -18.65
CA THR A 64 33.69 15.46 -18.99
C THR A 64 33.42 14.53 -17.81
N LYS A 65 34.42 14.25 -16.97
CA LYS A 65 34.22 13.46 -15.74
C LYS A 65 33.38 14.20 -14.70
N VAL A 66 33.61 15.51 -14.53
CA VAL A 66 32.82 16.34 -13.60
C VAL A 66 31.36 16.46 -14.05
N ILE A 67 31.12 16.63 -15.35
CA ILE A 67 29.76 16.62 -15.91
C ILE A 67 29.08 15.28 -15.58
N CYS A 68 29.74 14.13 -15.81
CA CYS A 68 29.16 12.84 -15.46
C CYS A 68 28.84 12.70 -13.96
N VAL A 69 29.72 13.19 -13.08
CA VAL A 69 29.48 13.15 -11.62
C VAL A 69 28.28 14.01 -11.24
N LEU A 70 28.18 15.22 -11.80
CA LEU A 70 27.03 16.10 -11.60
C LEU A 70 25.76 15.44 -12.13
N GLU A 71 25.79 14.76 -13.29
CA GLU A 71 24.63 14.05 -13.87
C GLU A 71 24.13 12.95 -12.94
N TYR A 72 25.04 12.20 -12.32
CA TYR A 72 24.68 11.25 -11.27
C TYR A 72 24.08 11.96 -10.06
N LEU A 73 24.66 13.08 -9.62
CA LEU A 73 24.18 13.86 -8.48
C LEU A 73 22.76 14.40 -8.73
N GLU A 74 22.46 14.90 -9.93
CA GLU A 74 21.11 15.33 -10.34
C GLU A 74 20.11 14.17 -10.27
N ALA A 75 20.49 12.99 -10.78
CA ALA A 75 19.63 11.81 -10.73
C ALA A 75 19.36 11.35 -9.28
N TYR A 76 20.36 11.43 -8.40
CA TYR A 76 20.20 11.11 -6.97
C TYR A 76 19.37 12.16 -6.24
N ALA A 77 19.61 13.45 -6.50
CA ALA A 77 18.84 14.55 -5.92
C ALA A 77 17.36 14.46 -6.32
N PHE A 78 17.07 14.17 -7.59
CA PHE A 78 15.70 13.97 -8.07
C PHE A 78 14.99 12.80 -7.38
N LYS A 79 15.68 11.66 -7.22
CA LYS A 79 15.14 10.51 -6.47
C LYS A 79 14.88 10.87 -5.00
N ASN A 80 15.77 11.66 -4.39
CA ASN A 80 15.63 12.11 -3.01
C ASN A 80 14.42 13.04 -2.84
N ASP A 81 14.25 14.02 -3.73
CA ASP A 81 13.10 14.92 -3.72
C ASP A 81 11.79 14.14 -3.91
N THR A 82 11.76 13.17 -4.82
CA THR A 82 10.58 12.29 -5.00
C THR A 82 10.27 11.50 -3.73
N ALA A 83 11.28 10.89 -3.10
CA ALA A 83 11.10 10.14 -1.86
C ALA A 83 10.65 11.04 -0.70
N ARG A 84 11.15 12.28 -0.65
CA ARG A 84 10.72 13.28 0.34
C ARG A 84 9.28 13.69 0.17
N GLU A 85 8.83 13.96 -1.07
CA GLU A 85 7.43 14.24 -1.36
C GLU A 85 6.53 13.09 -0.93
N GLU A 86 6.94 11.85 -1.17
CA GLU A 86 6.22 10.65 -0.72
C GLU A 86 6.17 10.56 0.81
N ILE A 87 7.28 10.82 1.51
CA ILE A 87 7.32 10.87 2.98
C ILE A 87 6.37 11.95 3.51
N VAL A 88 6.36 13.14 2.92
CA VAL A 88 5.46 14.24 3.33
C VAL A 88 4.01 13.83 3.11
N ARG A 89 3.68 13.23 1.96
CA ARG A 89 2.34 12.72 1.65
C ARG A 89 1.90 11.64 2.65
N LEU A 90 2.77 10.66 2.93
CA LEU A 90 2.48 9.59 3.89
C LEU A 90 2.29 10.13 5.31
N LYS A 91 3.13 11.07 5.75
CA LYS A 91 2.97 11.75 7.06
C LYS A 91 1.63 12.49 7.15
N ALA A 92 1.24 13.20 6.10
CA ALA A 92 -0.06 13.88 6.05
C ALA A 92 -1.22 12.87 6.11
N GLN A 93 -1.10 11.73 5.41
CA GLN A 93 -2.10 10.66 5.45
C GLN A 93 -2.19 10.00 6.84
N ILE A 94 -1.06 9.75 7.51
CA ILE A 94 -1.04 9.25 8.89
C ILE A 94 -1.76 10.23 9.81
N TYR A 95 -1.43 11.52 9.74
CA TYR A 95 -2.07 12.56 10.55
C TYR A 95 -3.60 12.58 10.35
N GLN A 96 -4.07 12.51 9.10
CA GLN A 96 -5.49 12.46 8.81
C GLN A 96 -6.16 11.20 9.38
N LEU A 97 -5.54 10.03 9.23
CA LEU A 97 -6.08 8.77 9.75
C LEU A 97 -6.12 8.73 11.27
N GLU A 98 -5.11 9.28 11.93
CA GLU A 98 -5.07 9.42 13.39
C GLU A 98 -6.18 10.36 13.89
N HIS A 99 -6.39 11.48 13.19
CA HIS A 99 -7.46 12.41 13.49
C HIS A 99 -8.83 11.74 13.34
N ASP A 100 -9.13 11.13 12.20
CA ASP A 100 -10.37 10.38 11.94
C ASP A 100 -10.61 9.26 12.97
N LYS A 101 -9.55 8.55 13.37
CA LYS A 101 -9.61 7.50 14.41
C LYS A 101 -9.99 8.09 15.76
N SER A 102 -9.41 9.24 16.12
CA SER A 102 -9.72 9.94 17.37
C SER A 102 -11.17 10.42 17.40
N GLU A 103 -11.68 10.99 16.31
CA GLU A 103 -13.07 11.47 16.21
C GLU A 103 -14.09 10.33 16.30
N LYS A 104 -13.81 9.20 15.62
CA LYS A 104 -14.63 7.99 15.71
C LYS A 104 -14.63 7.43 17.13
N ALA A 105 -13.48 7.42 17.81
CA ALA A 105 -13.39 6.99 19.20
C ALA A 105 -14.19 7.89 20.14
N GLN A 106 -14.11 9.22 19.95
CA GLN A 106 -14.91 10.17 20.73
C GLN A 106 -16.41 9.99 20.49
N SER A 107 -16.82 9.78 19.23
CA SER A 107 -18.22 9.53 18.88
C SER A 107 -18.74 8.24 19.52
N ARG A 108 -17.94 7.17 19.52
CA ARG A 108 -18.27 5.92 20.22
C ARG A 108 -18.42 6.13 21.73
N ASN A 109 -17.49 6.85 22.35
CA ASN A 109 -17.56 7.12 23.79
C ASN A 109 -18.79 7.96 24.18
N LYS A 110 -19.22 8.88 23.31
CA LYS A 110 -20.47 9.64 23.52
C LYS A 110 -21.69 8.72 23.49
N LEU A 111 -21.79 7.85 22.48
CA LEU A 111 -22.90 6.89 22.38
C LEU A 111 -22.91 5.90 23.55
N GLU A 112 -21.74 5.46 24.01
CA GLU A 112 -21.61 4.59 25.19
C GLU A 112 -22.15 5.28 26.44
N LYS A 113 -21.81 6.56 26.67
CA LYS A 113 -22.36 7.36 27.78
C LYS A 113 -23.87 7.58 27.66
N GLU A 114 -24.38 7.83 26.46
CA GLU A 114 -25.83 7.96 26.23
C GLU A 114 -26.55 6.65 26.55
N MET A 115 -25.98 5.50 26.17
CA MET A 115 -26.51 4.18 26.51
C MET A 115 -26.53 3.94 28.01
N GLU A 116 -25.43 4.24 28.72
CA GLU A 116 -25.38 4.15 30.19
C GLU A 116 -26.46 5.03 30.84
N GLN A 117 -26.66 6.25 30.34
CA GLN A 117 -27.72 7.14 30.83
C GLN A 117 -29.13 6.55 30.60
N TYR A 118 -29.40 5.98 29.43
CA TYR A 118 -30.68 5.31 29.17
C TYR A 118 -30.90 4.11 30.09
N GLU A 119 -29.85 3.32 30.36
CA GLU A 119 -29.93 2.21 31.31
C GLU A 119 -30.24 2.68 32.73
N ASP A 120 -29.61 3.76 33.19
CA ASP A 120 -29.85 4.33 34.52
C ASP A 120 -31.26 4.90 34.66
N VAL A 121 -31.75 5.62 33.65
CA VAL A 121 -33.14 6.10 33.60
C VAL A 121 -34.09 4.90 33.64
N TRP A 122 -33.85 3.86 32.84
CA TRP A 122 -34.68 2.68 32.82
C TRP A 122 -34.70 1.92 34.17
N ARG A 123 -33.54 1.77 34.82
CA ARG A 123 -33.43 1.20 36.18
C ARG A 123 -34.23 2.03 37.19
N GLN A 124 -34.15 3.35 37.10
CA GLN A 124 -34.87 4.27 37.98
C GLN A 124 -36.39 4.16 37.76
N GLU A 125 -36.85 4.19 36.51
CA GLU A 125 -38.27 4.01 36.16
C GLU A 125 -38.81 2.64 36.63
N MET A 126 -38.04 1.57 36.44
CA MET A 126 -38.41 0.23 36.91
C MET A 126 -38.56 0.20 38.44
N LYS A 127 -37.66 0.86 39.17
CA LYS A 127 -37.74 1.00 40.63
C LYS A 127 -38.96 1.82 41.05
N ASP A 128 -39.24 2.91 40.35
CA ASP A 128 -40.37 3.80 40.66
C ASP A 128 -41.71 3.10 40.40
N LEU A 129 -41.84 2.39 39.27
CA LEU A 129 -42.99 1.55 38.96
C LEU A 129 -43.14 0.42 39.98
N GLY A 130 -42.05 -0.26 40.37
CA GLY A 130 -42.07 -1.26 41.43
C GLY A 130 -42.57 -0.70 42.76
N SER A 131 -42.13 0.50 43.14
CA SER A 131 -42.60 1.19 44.34
C SER A 131 -44.08 1.58 44.27
N LEU A 132 -44.59 1.95 43.10
CA LEU A 132 -45.99 2.28 42.87
C LEU A 132 -46.86 1.02 42.97
N VAL A 133 -46.44 -0.09 42.37
CA VAL A 133 -47.13 -1.37 42.47
C VAL A 133 -47.19 -1.84 43.92
N ALA A 134 -46.09 -1.75 44.67
CA ALA A 134 -46.06 -2.12 46.09
C ALA A 134 -47.06 -1.29 46.92
N ARG A 135 -47.12 0.03 46.71
CA ARG A 135 -48.10 0.91 47.38
C ARG A 135 -49.54 0.55 47.01
N LEU A 136 -49.84 0.35 45.73
CA LEU A 136 -51.17 -0.05 45.28
C LEU A 136 -51.58 -1.42 45.82
N GLN A 137 -50.66 -2.39 45.90
CA GLN A 137 -50.91 -3.69 46.53
C GLN A 137 -51.20 -3.54 48.02
N GLU A 138 -50.46 -2.69 48.73
CA GLU A 138 -50.70 -2.40 50.14
C GLU A 138 -52.08 -1.78 50.36
N GLU A 139 -52.44 -0.76 49.59
CA GLU A 139 -53.76 -0.12 49.62
C GLU A 139 -54.89 -1.11 49.29
N ASN A 140 -54.73 -1.94 48.26
CA ASN A 140 -55.72 -2.93 47.88
C ASN A 140 -55.88 -4.01 48.98
N SER A 141 -54.79 -4.39 49.64
CA SER A 141 -54.85 -5.29 50.81
C SER A 141 -55.62 -4.66 51.97
N LYS A 142 -55.37 -3.38 52.27
CA LYS A 142 -56.07 -2.61 53.32
C LYS A 142 -57.55 -2.43 53.02
N LEU A 143 -57.90 -2.15 51.76
CA LEU A 143 -59.28 -2.07 51.32
C LEU A 143 -59.96 -3.44 51.40
N SER A 144 -59.28 -4.51 51.00
CA SER A 144 -59.82 -5.88 51.11
C SER A 144 -60.07 -6.29 52.56
N THR A 145 -59.18 -5.96 53.49
CA THR A 145 -59.40 -6.22 54.93
C THR A 145 -60.52 -5.34 55.50
N SER A 146 -60.63 -4.08 55.09
CA SER A 146 -61.72 -3.19 55.48
C SER A 146 -63.08 -3.65 54.93
N LEU A 147 -63.13 -4.16 53.70
CA LEU A 147 -64.34 -4.73 53.10
C LEU A 147 -64.77 -6.00 53.84
N LYS A 148 -63.83 -6.91 54.13
CA LYS A 148 -64.10 -8.12 54.93
C LYS A 148 -64.56 -7.79 56.36
N ALA A 149 -64.08 -6.69 56.94
CA ALA A 149 -64.56 -6.19 58.22
C ALA A 149 -65.98 -5.60 58.13
N ARG A 150 -66.39 -5.13 56.95
CA ARG A 150 -67.71 -4.53 56.68
C ARG A 150 -68.75 -5.56 56.21
N ASP A 151 -68.34 -6.69 55.64
CA ASP A 151 -69.20 -7.83 55.26
C ASP A 151 -69.80 -8.60 56.47
N GLY A 152 -69.54 -8.15 57.71
CA GLY A 152 -70.11 -8.70 58.94
C GLY A 152 -71.45 -8.07 59.39
N PHE A 153 -72.08 -7.20 58.60
CA PHE A 153 -73.38 -6.60 58.94
C PHE A 153 -74.52 -7.15 58.05
N PRO A 154 -75.68 -7.51 58.64
CA PRO A 154 -76.80 -8.08 57.88
C PRO A 154 -77.48 -7.04 56.98
N PRO A 155 -78.17 -7.48 55.91
CA PRO A 155 -78.87 -6.59 55.00
C PRO A 155 -80.08 -5.97 55.70
N VAL A 156 -80.13 -4.64 55.74
CA VAL A 156 -81.29 -3.90 56.21
C VAL A 156 -82.36 -3.94 55.12
N PRO A 157 -83.61 -4.31 55.44
CA PRO A 157 -84.68 -4.53 54.48
C PRO A 157 -85.17 -3.22 53.85
N SER A 158 -85.44 -3.30 52.56
CA SER A 158 -86.20 -2.33 51.78
C SER A 158 -87.68 -2.37 52.17
N GLU A 159 -88.24 -1.22 52.54
CA GLU A 159 -89.68 -0.99 52.57
C GLU A 159 -90.12 0.12 51.59
N PRO A 160 -91.36 0.08 51.11
CA PRO A 160 -91.82 0.80 49.93
C PRO A 160 -92.48 2.12 50.32
N HIS A 161 -92.03 3.24 49.75
CA HIS A 161 -92.73 4.52 49.85
C HIS A 161 -93.06 5.05 48.46
N THR A 162 -94.25 4.69 48.02
CA THR A 162 -95.07 5.41 47.04
C THR A 162 -95.36 6.82 47.56
N GLY A 163 -94.87 7.85 46.88
CA GLY A 163 -95.34 9.22 47.06
C GLY A 163 -94.35 10.32 46.69
N ASN A 164 -94.27 10.68 45.40
CA ASN A 164 -94.15 12.07 44.87
C ASN A 164 -93.76 12.06 43.39
N ILE A 165 -94.73 11.79 42.52
CA ILE A 165 -94.53 11.58 41.07
C ILE A 165 -94.01 12.82 40.32
N LEU A 166 -94.09 14.04 40.88
CA LEU A 166 -93.67 15.27 40.16
C LEU A 166 -92.31 15.85 40.60
N GLY A 167 -91.81 15.50 41.78
CA GLY A 167 -90.51 15.96 42.30
C GLY A 167 -89.35 15.03 41.94
N ASP A 168 -89.60 13.72 42.00
CA ASP A 168 -88.61 12.68 41.68
C ASP A 168 -88.29 12.64 40.17
N GLU A 169 -89.26 12.87 39.29
CA GLU A 169 -89.01 12.98 37.85
C GLU A 169 -88.03 14.11 37.52
N SER A 170 -88.17 15.28 38.18
CA SER A 170 -87.24 16.40 38.00
C SER A 170 -85.84 16.09 38.54
N LEU A 171 -85.72 15.33 39.63
CA LEU A 171 -84.44 14.93 40.21
C LEU A 171 -83.74 13.89 39.33
N VAL A 172 -84.49 12.90 38.83
CA VAL A 172 -84.02 11.85 37.92
C VAL A 172 -83.56 12.47 36.59
N LEU A 173 -84.33 13.41 36.03
CA LEU A 173 -83.92 14.14 34.82
C LEU A 173 -82.65 14.97 35.04
N LYS A 174 -82.49 15.60 36.21
CA LYS A 174 -81.26 16.31 36.56
C LYS A 174 -80.07 15.36 36.68
N GLN A 175 -80.24 14.20 37.31
CA GLN A 175 -79.19 13.17 37.42
C GLN A 175 -78.80 12.59 36.06
N LEU A 176 -79.78 12.31 35.18
CA LEU A 176 -79.55 11.89 33.79
C LEU A 176 -78.80 12.95 33.00
N LYS A 177 -79.17 14.22 33.16
CA LYS A 177 -78.46 15.34 32.52
C LYS A 177 -77.03 15.47 33.04
N ASP A 178 -76.82 15.41 34.35
CA ASP A 178 -75.48 15.46 34.95
C ASP A 178 -74.61 14.27 34.51
N ALA A 179 -75.21 13.08 34.36
CA ALA A 179 -74.53 11.90 33.83
C ALA A 179 -74.19 12.03 32.34
N TYR A 180 -75.11 12.59 31.54
CA TYR A 180 -74.89 12.89 30.13
C TYR A 180 -73.79 13.96 29.92
N ASP A 181 -73.82 15.03 30.73
CA ASP A 181 -72.80 16.08 30.71
C ASP A 181 -71.42 15.51 31.10
N LYS A 182 -71.37 14.60 32.09
CA LYS A 182 -70.14 13.85 32.41
C LYS A 182 -69.66 13.00 31.23
N GLN A 183 -70.53 12.19 30.65
CA GLN A 183 -70.18 11.35 29.49
C GLN A 183 -69.71 12.17 28.29
N THR A 184 -70.31 13.32 28.01
CA THR A 184 -69.85 14.20 26.93
C THR A 184 -68.49 14.85 27.24
N THR A 185 -68.19 15.21 28.48
CA THR A 185 -66.85 15.68 28.86
C THR A 185 -65.79 14.58 28.77
N GLU A 186 -66.13 13.36 29.15
CA GLU A 186 -65.26 12.19 29.03
C GLU A 186 -65.00 11.83 27.56
N LEU A 187 -66.03 11.85 26.72
CA LEU A 187 -65.88 11.65 25.27
C LEU A 187 -64.94 12.69 24.65
N ARG A 188 -65.10 13.98 24.99
CA ARG A 188 -64.20 15.05 24.50
C ARG A 188 -62.75 14.86 24.98
N LYS A 189 -62.55 14.32 26.19
CA LYS A 189 -61.21 14.00 26.69
C LYS A 189 -60.61 12.84 25.90
N CYS A 190 -61.36 11.75 25.72
CA CYS A 190 -60.93 10.61 24.92
C CYS A 190 -60.63 11.00 23.46
N GLU A 191 -61.43 11.88 22.84
CA GLU A 191 -61.16 12.39 21.49
C GLU A 191 -59.83 13.16 21.41
N LYS A 192 -59.55 14.03 22.39
CA LYS A 192 -58.26 14.74 22.47
C LYS A 192 -57.09 13.79 22.66
N ASP A 193 -57.25 12.80 23.53
CA ASP A 193 -56.22 11.79 23.78
C ASP A 193 -55.96 10.96 22.51
N LEU A 194 -57.00 10.62 21.75
CA LEU A 194 -56.88 9.89 20.48
C LEU A 194 -56.14 10.71 19.42
N VAL A 195 -56.46 12.01 19.28
CA VAL A 195 -55.73 12.91 18.38
C VAL A 195 -54.26 13.04 18.78
N GLN A 196 -53.96 13.17 20.07
CA GLN A 196 -52.58 13.21 20.55
C GLN A 196 -51.85 11.91 20.23
N LYS A 197 -52.48 10.74 20.47
CA LYS A 197 -51.89 9.44 20.15
C LYS A 197 -51.66 9.25 18.65
N ALA A 198 -52.55 9.77 17.78
CA ALA A 198 -52.34 9.75 16.35
C ALA A 198 -51.11 10.59 15.94
N ALA A 199 -50.94 11.77 16.52
CA ALA A 199 -49.75 12.60 16.28
C ALA A 199 -48.47 11.92 16.77
N ASP A 200 -48.50 11.29 17.95
CA ASP A 200 -47.38 10.51 18.49
C ASP A 200 -47.03 9.34 17.54
N LEU A 201 -48.02 8.60 17.05
CA LEU A 201 -47.81 7.53 16.07
C LEU A 201 -47.15 8.04 14.78
N ASP A 202 -47.59 9.17 14.24
CA ASP A 202 -46.97 9.78 13.06
C ASP A 202 -45.51 10.17 13.32
N THR A 203 -45.19 10.70 14.51
CA THR A 203 -43.80 11.05 14.86
C THR A 203 -42.91 9.83 14.94
N VAL A 204 -43.37 8.76 15.59
CA VAL A 204 -42.65 7.48 15.69
C VAL A 204 -42.50 6.84 14.30
N GLN A 205 -43.51 6.91 13.44
CA GLN A 205 -43.41 6.42 12.06
C GLN A 205 -42.32 7.14 11.28
N ARG A 206 -42.23 8.48 11.36
CA ARG A 206 -41.14 9.24 10.71
C ARG A 206 -39.77 8.87 11.24
N GLN A 207 -39.63 8.68 12.56
CA GLN A 207 -38.37 8.22 13.17
C GLN A 207 -37.98 6.82 12.69
N LEU A 208 -38.93 5.90 12.60
CA LEU A 208 -38.71 4.54 12.10
C LEU A 208 -38.25 4.56 10.63
N GLU A 209 -38.86 5.38 9.78
CA GLU A 209 -38.46 5.52 8.38
C GLU A 209 -37.05 6.12 8.23
N ALA A 210 -36.72 7.14 9.03
CA ALA A 210 -35.38 7.71 9.06
C ALA A 210 -34.33 6.67 9.51
N ALA A 211 -34.63 5.91 10.56
CA ALA A 211 -33.77 4.83 11.03
C ALA A 211 -33.58 3.74 9.96
N ARG A 212 -34.65 3.32 9.28
CA ARG A 212 -34.59 2.34 8.18
C ARG A 212 -33.67 2.81 7.04
N LYS A 213 -33.74 4.10 6.67
CA LYS A 213 -32.86 4.70 5.66
C LYS A 213 -31.39 4.66 6.10
N SER A 214 -31.12 5.06 7.35
CA SER A 214 -29.78 5.02 7.94
C SER A 214 -29.19 3.60 7.97
N VAL A 215 -29.97 2.61 8.42
CA VAL A 215 -29.54 1.19 8.43
C VAL A 215 -29.23 0.70 7.00
N ALA A 216 -30.07 1.03 6.02
CA ALA A 216 -29.82 0.67 4.63
C ALA A 216 -28.54 1.32 4.07
N GLU A 217 -28.25 2.56 4.44
CA GLU A 217 -27.01 3.25 4.06
C GLU A 217 -25.78 2.63 4.72
N GLN A 218 -25.83 2.35 6.02
CA GLN A 218 -24.78 1.65 6.75
C GLN A 218 -24.50 0.26 6.16
N GLY A 219 -25.55 -0.47 5.79
CA GLY A 219 -25.40 -1.76 5.11
C GLY A 219 -24.71 -1.65 3.75
N ARG A 220 -24.98 -0.60 2.97
CA ARG A 220 -24.24 -0.33 1.71
C ARG A 220 -22.78 0.04 1.98
N ARG A 221 -22.51 0.87 3.00
CA ARG A 221 -21.15 1.24 3.39
C ARG A 221 -20.34 0.03 3.87
N SER A 222 -20.95 -0.83 4.70
CA SER A 222 -20.34 -2.06 5.18
C SER A 222 -19.98 -3.00 4.02
N ARG A 223 -20.87 -3.21 3.05
CA ARG A 223 -20.57 -3.99 1.83
C ARG A 223 -19.40 -3.43 1.03
N ARG A 224 -19.34 -2.11 0.82
CA ARG A 224 -18.19 -1.47 0.13
C ARG A 224 -16.88 -1.69 0.86
N LEU A 225 -16.88 -1.51 2.18
CA LEU A 225 -15.69 -1.75 3.01
C LEU A 225 -15.28 -3.23 2.99
N GLN A 226 -16.24 -4.15 3.03
CA GLN A 226 -15.96 -5.59 2.96
C GLN A 226 -15.29 -5.98 1.63
N VAL A 227 -15.74 -5.40 0.51
CA VAL A 227 -15.11 -5.59 -0.81
C VAL A 227 -13.69 -5.03 -0.80
N GLN A 228 -13.48 -3.82 -0.26
CA GLN A 228 -12.16 -3.22 -0.17
C GLN A 228 -11.19 -4.04 0.68
N VAL A 229 -11.63 -4.59 1.81
CA VAL A 229 -10.82 -5.48 2.64
C VAL A 229 -10.44 -6.74 1.87
N ARG A 230 -11.38 -7.32 1.12
CA ARG A 230 -11.09 -8.51 0.29
C ARG A 230 -10.03 -8.23 -0.77
N GLN A 231 -10.14 -7.11 -1.47
CA GLN A 231 -9.16 -6.68 -2.47
C GLN A 231 -7.77 -6.48 -1.86
N LEU A 232 -7.68 -5.81 -0.71
CA LEU A 232 -6.39 -5.63 -0.01
C LEU A 232 -5.79 -6.97 0.44
N CYS A 233 -6.60 -7.94 0.85
CA CYS A 233 -6.11 -9.28 1.18
C CYS A 233 -5.58 -10.03 -0.05
N GLU A 234 -6.24 -9.88 -1.19
CA GLU A 234 -5.78 -10.44 -2.48
C GLU A 234 -4.45 -9.81 -2.89
N GLU A 235 -4.35 -8.48 -2.88
CA GLU A 235 -3.11 -7.74 -3.17
C GLU A 235 -1.96 -8.12 -2.21
N GLN A 236 -2.26 -8.26 -0.92
CA GLN A 236 -1.26 -8.71 0.06
C GLN A 236 -0.77 -10.14 -0.26
N GLY A 237 -1.68 -11.02 -0.68
CA GLY A 237 -1.34 -12.38 -1.10
C GLY A 237 -0.41 -12.40 -2.31
N ASP A 238 -0.72 -11.60 -3.33
CA ASP A 238 0.08 -11.48 -4.55
C ASP A 238 1.49 -10.94 -4.26
N LEU A 239 1.59 -9.89 -3.46
CA LEU A 239 2.88 -9.32 -3.06
C LEU A 239 3.71 -10.31 -2.24
N GLN A 240 3.07 -11.09 -1.37
CA GLN A 240 3.74 -12.11 -0.58
C GLN A 240 4.26 -13.25 -1.46
N ALA A 241 3.49 -13.67 -2.48
CA ALA A 241 3.94 -14.66 -3.45
C ALA A 241 5.15 -14.15 -4.25
N GLN A 242 5.10 -12.91 -4.77
CA GLN A 242 6.22 -12.29 -5.48
C GLN A 242 7.49 -12.19 -4.62
N LEU A 243 7.33 -11.86 -3.33
CA LEU A 243 8.46 -11.80 -2.39
C LEU A 243 9.07 -13.19 -2.16
N GLN A 244 8.24 -14.23 -2.01
CA GLN A 244 8.71 -15.61 -1.88
C GLN A 244 9.45 -16.08 -3.15
N ASP A 245 8.94 -15.75 -4.33
CA ASP A 245 9.60 -16.08 -5.60
C ASP A 245 10.95 -15.38 -5.73
N ALA A 246 11.01 -14.08 -5.42
CA ALA A 246 12.26 -13.31 -5.42
C ALA A 246 13.28 -13.89 -4.42
N HIS A 247 12.83 -14.32 -3.24
CA HIS A 247 13.68 -14.97 -2.24
C HIS A 247 14.20 -16.33 -2.73
N GLY A 248 13.37 -17.11 -3.41
CA GLY A 248 13.76 -18.37 -4.05
C GLY A 248 14.82 -18.15 -5.13
N GLN A 249 14.64 -17.13 -5.98
CA GLN A 249 15.61 -16.76 -7.00
C GLN A 249 16.95 -16.31 -6.39
N LEU A 250 16.92 -15.50 -5.34
CA LEU A 250 18.13 -15.10 -4.61
C LEU A 250 18.87 -16.31 -4.05
N THR A 251 18.14 -17.26 -3.45
CA THR A 251 18.73 -18.49 -2.91
C THR A 251 19.39 -19.32 -4.02
N LEU A 252 18.73 -19.46 -5.16
CA LEU A 252 19.28 -20.17 -6.32
C LEU A 252 20.54 -19.48 -6.86
N LEU A 253 20.53 -18.15 -6.97
CA LEU A 253 21.69 -17.38 -7.41
C LEU A 253 22.86 -17.50 -6.43
N GLN A 254 22.60 -17.46 -5.12
CA GLN A 254 23.61 -17.69 -4.09
C GLN A 254 24.21 -19.09 -4.21
N GLN A 255 23.40 -20.12 -4.46
CA GLN A 255 23.89 -21.48 -4.68
C GLN A 255 24.77 -21.58 -5.93
N ARG A 256 24.32 -21.00 -7.07
CA ARG A 256 25.09 -20.98 -8.32
C ARG A 256 26.40 -20.21 -8.20
N LEU A 257 26.39 -19.10 -7.46
CA LEU A 257 27.60 -18.35 -7.15
C LEU A 257 28.55 -19.20 -6.29
N GLY A 258 28.03 -19.90 -5.28
CA GLY A 258 28.80 -20.83 -4.46
C GLY A 258 29.48 -21.94 -5.27
N THR A 259 28.76 -22.57 -6.19
CA THR A 259 29.35 -23.57 -7.10
C THR A 259 30.40 -22.95 -8.02
N ALA A 260 30.13 -21.78 -8.61
CA ALA A 260 31.09 -21.11 -9.48
C ALA A 260 32.36 -20.66 -8.74
N VAL A 261 32.26 -20.24 -7.48
CA VAL A 261 33.40 -19.92 -6.62
C VAL A 261 34.21 -21.17 -6.32
N LYS A 262 33.55 -22.29 -6.00
CA LYS A 262 34.21 -23.57 -5.76
C LYS A 262 34.94 -24.08 -7.01
N ASP A 263 34.29 -24.05 -8.16
CA ASP A 263 34.90 -24.45 -9.44
C ASP A 263 36.13 -23.60 -9.77
N ASN A 264 36.07 -22.28 -9.51
CA ASN A 264 37.24 -21.40 -9.67
C ASN A 264 38.38 -21.76 -8.71
N TYR A 265 38.06 -22.10 -7.46
CA TYR A 265 39.05 -22.54 -6.48
C TYR A 265 39.71 -23.86 -6.92
N ASP A 266 38.92 -24.84 -7.35
CA ASP A 266 39.42 -26.13 -7.85
C ASP A 266 40.30 -25.97 -9.12
N LEU A 267 39.97 -25.01 -9.99
CA LEU A 267 40.80 -24.65 -11.15
C LEU A 267 42.12 -23.97 -10.77
N LEU A 268 42.11 -23.13 -9.72
CA LEU A 268 43.33 -22.52 -9.17
C LEU A 268 44.21 -23.57 -8.50
N GLU A 269 43.62 -24.48 -7.72
CA GLU A 269 44.33 -25.55 -7.03
C GLU A 269 44.93 -26.56 -8.01
N SER A 270 44.23 -26.87 -9.11
CA SER A 270 44.80 -27.69 -10.20
C SER A 270 45.89 -26.97 -10.99
N ARG A 271 45.81 -25.65 -11.18
CA ARG A 271 46.90 -24.84 -11.75
C ARG A 271 48.15 -24.83 -10.87
N ASP A 272 47.99 -24.67 -9.56
CA ASP A 272 49.12 -24.70 -8.61
C ASP A 272 49.63 -26.13 -8.37
N GLY A 273 48.76 -27.15 -8.45
CA GLY A 273 49.14 -28.56 -8.46
C GLY A 273 49.97 -28.96 -9.70
N LEU A 274 49.77 -28.28 -10.83
CA LEU A 274 50.63 -28.38 -12.01
C LEU A 274 51.99 -27.67 -11.86
N SER A 275 52.16 -26.79 -10.86
CA SER A 275 53.47 -26.18 -10.55
C SER A 275 54.41 -27.12 -9.77
N SER A 276 53.85 -28.17 -9.15
CA SER A 276 54.60 -29.17 -8.38
C SER A 276 54.82 -30.49 -9.14
N VAL A 277 54.17 -30.72 -10.27
CA VAL A 277 54.42 -31.90 -11.11
C VAL A 277 55.25 -31.47 -12.31
N ASP A 278 56.52 -31.85 -12.28
CA ASP A 278 57.42 -31.78 -13.43
C ASP A 278 56.78 -32.49 -14.64
N MET A 279 56.15 -31.72 -15.54
CA MET A 279 55.54 -32.22 -16.77
C MET A 279 56.58 -32.48 -17.88
N ARG A 280 57.86 -32.68 -17.55
CA ARG A 280 58.93 -33.08 -18.50
C ARG A 280 58.79 -34.47 -19.11
N GLY A 281 57.58 -35.01 -19.24
CA GLY A 281 57.44 -36.32 -19.89
C GLY A 281 56.03 -36.78 -20.23
N LYS A 282 54.98 -35.97 -20.04
CA LYS A 282 53.59 -36.41 -20.33
C LYS A 282 52.71 -35.39 -21.05
N VAL A 283 53.15 -34.15 -21.23
CA VAL A 283 52.57 -33.23 -22.21
C VAL A 283 53.52 -33.19 -23.39
N LEU A 284 53.12 -33.82 -24.49
CA LEU A 284 53.75 -33.73 -25.81
C LEU A 284 53.58 -32.31 -26.38
N VAL A 285 54.11 -31.30 -25.70
CA VAL A 285 54.23 -29.95 -26.24
C VAL A 285 55.62 -29.46 -25.90
N ASP A 286 56.53 -29.71 -26.84
CA ASP A 286 57.87 -29.16 -26.80
C ASP A 286 57.76 -27.62 -26.92
N LEU A 287 58.18 -26.92 -25.85
CA LEU A 287 58.11 -25.46 -25.79
C LEU A 287 59.10 -24.81 -26.78
N ASP A 288 60.12 -25.56 -27.21
CA ASP A 288 61.19 -25.12 -28.09
C ASP A 288 60.98 -25.51 -29.57
N ASP A 289 59.83 -26.10 -29.92
CA ASP A 289 59.51 -26.47 -31.32
C ASP A 289 59.39 -25.24 -32.23
N PRO A 290 60.28 -25.06 -33.23
CA PRO A 290 60.25 -23.94 -34.16
C PRO A 290 59.03 -23.97 -35.11
N GLN A 291 58.36 -25.11 -35.28
CA GLN A 291 57.17 -25.26 -36.12
C GLN A 291 55.86 -25.17 -35.34
N ARG A 292 55.93 -24.89 -34.04
CA ARG A 292 54.74 -24.68 -33.21
C ARG A 292 53.91 -23.50 -33.74
N PRO A 293 52.61 -23.68 -34.02
CA PRO A 293 51.73 -22.58 -34.39
C PRO A 293 51.67 -21.56 -33.25
N ARG A 294 52.25 -20.37 -33.48
CA ARG A 294 52.24 -19.26 -32.53
C ARG A 294 51.18 -18.26 -32.99
N PHE A 295 49.94 -18.48 -32.56
CA PHE A 295 48.88 -17.53 -32.84
C PHE A 295 48.96 -16.34 -31.88
N THR A 296 48.77 -15.13 -32.40
CA THR A 296 48.53 -13.96 -31.54
C THR A 296 47.17 -14.08 -30.86
N LEU A 297 46.96 -13.35 -29.75
CA LEU A 297 45.67 -13.35 -29.05
C LEU A 297 44.52 -12.92 -29.98
N ASP A 298 44.81 -12.05 -30.94
CA ASP A 298 43.86 -11.57 -31.94
C ASP A 298 43.61 -12.62 -33.03
N GLU A 299 44.64 -13.34 -33.49
CA GLU A 299 44.45 -14.50 -34.37
C GLU A 299 43.62 -15.60 -33.71
N LEU A 300 43.86 -15.89 -32.43
CA LEU A 300 43.08 -16.88 -31.70
C LEU A 300 41.61 -16.45 -31.58
N LYS A 301 41.34 -15.17 -31.30
CA LYS A 301 39.96 -14.64 -31.30
C LYS A 301 39.31 -14.77 -32.67
N ASN A 302 40.03 -14.43 -33.74
CA ASN A 302 39.52 -14.52 -35.10
C ASN A 302 39.22 -15.98 -35.49
N ILE A 303 40.13 -16.92 -35.18
CA ILE A 303 39.94 -18.35 -35.42
C ILE A 303 38.73 -18.88 -34.61
N LEU A 304 38.56 -18.41 -33.36
CA LEU A 304 37.39 -18.78 -32.56
C LEU A 304 36.09 -18.24 -33.12
N PHE A 305 36.12 -17.01 -33.65
CA PHE A 305 34.97 -16.38 -34.29
C PHE A 305 34.57 -17.13 -35.57
N GLU A 306 35.54 -17.38 -36.46
CA GLU A 306 35.35 -18.17 -37.68
C GLU A 306 34.88 -19.59 -37.36
N ARG A 307 35.45 -20.24 -36.34
CA ARG A 307 35.03 -21.57 -35.90
C ARG A 307 33.58 -21.57 -35.41
N ASN A 308 33.16 -20.53 -34.68
CA ASN A 308 31.77 -20.44 -34.20
C ASN A 308 30.80 -20.15 -35.36
N GLU A 309 31.20 -19.31 -36.31
CA GLU A 309 30.40 -19.04 -37.52
C GLU A 309 30.25 -20.29 -38.39
N LEU A 310 31.34 -21.03 -38.60
CA LEU A 310 31.31 -22.31 -39.32
C LEU A 310 30.48 -23.35 -38.58
N LYS A 311 30.54 -23.38 -37.25
CA LYS A 311 29.73 -24.30 -36.44
C LYS A 311 28.23 -24.00 -36.58
N ALA A 312 27.84 -22.72 -36.62
CA ALA A 312 26.46 -22.33 -36.90
C ALA A 312 26.03 -22.79 -38.30
N LYS A 313 26.84 -22.51 -39.34
CA LYS A 313 26.57 -22.96 -40.71
C LYS A 313 26.47 -24.49 -40.83
N VAL A 314 27.32 -25.23 -40.11
CA VAL A 314 27.26 -26.69 -40.08
C VAL A 314 25.96 -27.16 -39.42
N SER A 315 25.52 -26.53 -38.33
CA SER A 315 24.22 -26.83 -37.71
C SER A 315 23.07 -26.61 -38.68
N ASP A 316 23.05 -25.47 -39.38
CA ASP A 316 22.01 -25.15 -40.36
C ASP A 316 21.98 -26.18 -41.51
N LEU A 317 23.16 -26.58 -42.01
CA LEU A 317 23.28 -27.60 -43.05
C LEU A 317 22.92 -29.01 -42.56
N GLU A 318 23.21 -29.33 -41.30
CA GLU A 318 22.78 -30.58 -40.67
C GLU A 318 21.25 -30.64 -40.55
N ASP A 319 20.61 -29.52 -40.21
CA ASP A 319 19.15 -29.39 -40.17
C ASP A 319 18.52 -29.51 -41.57
N GLU A 320 19.11 -28.87 -42.59
CA GLU A 320 18.70 -29.04 -43.98
C GLU A 320 18.85 -30.49 -44.45
N LEU A 321 19.99 -31.15 -44.15
CA LEU A 321 20.21 -32.55 -44.49
C LEU A 321 19.27 -33.50 -43.74
N ALA A 322 18.90 -33.18 -42.50
CA ALA A 322 17.92 -33.94 -41.73
C ALA A 322 16.54 -33.92 -42.42
N LEU A 323 16.16 -32.79 -43.02
CA LEU A 323 14.91 -32.68 -43.80
C LEU A 323 14.89 -33.63 -45.01
N TYR A 324 16.04 -33.87 -45.63
CA TYR A 324 16.18 -34.74 -46.80
C TYR A 324 16.56 -36.18 -46.45
N ARG A 325 16.76 -36.50 -45.16
CA ARG A 325 17.08 -37.86 -44.72
C ARG A 325 15.81 -38.72 -44.78
N PRO A 326 15.79 -39.83 -45.54
CA PRO A 326 14.63 -40.71 -45.57
C PRO A 326 14.38 -41.29 -44.17
N MET A 327 13.20 -41.02 -43.60
CA MET A 327 12.74 -41.63 -42.36
C MET A 327 12.71 -43.16 -42.56
N PRO A 328 13.46 -43.97 -41.78
CA PRO A 328 13.30 -45.42 -41.85
C PRO A 328 11.90 -45.75 -41.33
N ALA A 329 11.07 -46.31 -42.21
CA ALA A 329 9.78 -46.87 -41.85
C ALA A 329 10.02 -48.10 -40.96
N GLN A 330 9.87 -47.94 -39.64
CA GLN A 330 9.49 -48.99 -38.69
C GLN A 330 9.45 -48.44 -37.25
N GLN A 331 8.27 -48.06 -36.79
CA GLN A 331 7.54 -48.75 -35.71
C GLN A 331 6.41 -47.85 -35.22
N ALA A 332 5.21 -48.18 -35.71
CA ALA A 332 3.98 -47.79 -35.08
C ALA A 332 3.83 -48.56 -33.77
N SER A 333 3.66 -47.84 -32.67
CA SER A 333 2.87 -48.31 -31.54
C SER A 333 2.46 -47.11 -30.69
N HIS A 334 1.19 -46.73 -30.83
CA HIS A 334 0.31 -46.27 -29.76
C HIS A 334 0.91 -45.43 -28.63
N HIS A 335 0.58 -44.12 -28.63
CA HIS A 335 -0.05 -43.51 -27.47
C HIS A 335 -1.01 -42.40 -27.92
N SER A 336 -2.15 -42.36 -27.22
CA SER A 336 -3.40 -41.66 -27.50
C SER A 336 -3.32 -40.14 -27.29
N PRO A 337 -4.30 -39.37 -27.80
CA PRO A 337 -4.35 -37.92 -27.70
C PRO A 337 -5.09 -37.50 -26.43
N ASP A 338 -4.49 -36.63 -25.62
CA ASP A 338 -5.22 -35.78 -24.69
C ASP A 338 -4.52 -34.42 -24.61
N ASP A 339 -5.36 -33.40 -24.54
CA ASP A 339 -5.06 -31.97 -24.59
C ASP A 339 -3.95 -31.54 -23.63
N ASP A 340 -2.92 -30.90 -24.18
CA ASP A 340 -2.15 -29.88 -23.47
C ASP A 340 -2.20 -28.60 -24.32
N ASP A 341 -3.01 -27.64 -23.85
CA ASP A 341 -2.91 -26.23 -24.22
C ASP A 341 -1.49 -25.75 -23.90
N LEU A 342 -0.61 -25.77 -24.91
CA LEU A 342 0.72 -25.20 -24.83
C LEU A 342 0.59 -23.70 -24.61
N PRO A 343 1.14 -23.12 -23.51
CA PRO A 343 1.14 -21.67 -23.37
C PRO A 343 1.98 -21.08 -24.51
N VAL A 344 1.32 -20.30 -25.37
CA VAL A 344 1.94 -19.47 -26.40
C VAL A 344 2.80 -18.43 -25.71
N GLN A 345 4.05 -18.79 -25.43
CA GLN A 345 5.08 -17.85 -25.01
C GLN A 345 5.57 -17.13 -26.26
N GLY A 346 4.83 -16.10 -26.66
CA GLY A 346 5.32 -15.13 -27.62
C GLY A 346 6.67 -14.57 -27.13
N PRO A 347 7.59 -14.19 -28.03
CA PRO A 347 8.85 -13.56 -27.62
C PRO A 347 8.54 -12.41 -26.66
N ILE A 348 9.07 -12.49 -25.44
CA ILE A 348 9.09 -11.36 -24.52
C ILE A 348 9.66 -10.18 -25.31
N ASN A 349 8.88 -9.10 -25.43
CA ASN A 349 9.42 -7.82 -25.84
C ASN A 349 10.51 -7.49 -24.81
N GLN A 350 11.78 -7.66 -25.19
CA GLN A 350 12.87 -7.03 -24.48
C GLN A 350 12.59 -5.54 -24.56
N GLU A 351 12.14 -4.95 -23.45
CA GLU A 351 12.18 -3.51 -23.34
C GLU A 351 13.63 -3.07 -23.62
N PRO A 352 13.85 -2.14 -24.56
CA PRO A 352 15.19 -1.69 -24.86
C PRO A 352 15.84 -1.20 -23.56
N GLU A 353 17.11 -1.58 -23.37
CA GLU A 353 17.92 -1.29 -22.17
C GLU A 353 17.97 0.21 -21.81
N GLU A 354 17.55 1.07 -22.75
CA GLU A 354 17.36 2.52 -22.63
C GLU A 354 16.34 2.96 -21.56
N LYS A 355 15.45 2.08 -21.07
CA LYS A 355 14.50 2.42 -19.98
C LYS A 355 15.01 2.14 -18.56
N LEU A 356 16.07 1.34 -18.38
CA LEU A 356 16.65 1.06 -17.06
C LEU A 356 17.62 2.16 -16.60
N PHE A 357 18.12 2.96 -17.54
CA PHE A 357 18.85 4.18 -17.29
C PHE A 357 18.19 5.27 -18.12
N SER A 358 17.39 6.13 -17.50
CA SER A 358 16.88 7.36 -18.10
C SER A 358 18.02 8.39 -18.31
N LEU A 359 19.10 7.98 -18.98
CA LEU A 359 20.13 8.82 -19.56
C LEU A 359 19.63 9.57 -20.82
N GLY A 360 18.33 9.44 -21.13
CA GLY A 360 17.67 10.05 -22.29
C GLY A 360 16.96 11.38 -22.00
N ARG A 361 16.75 11.78 -20.73
CA ARG A 361 16.48 13.20 -20.45
C ARG A 361 17.85 13.87 -20.53
N ALA A 362 18.06 14.69 -21.56
CA ALA A 362 19.28 15.49 -21.65
C ALA A 362 19.45 16.24 -20.32
N SER A 363 20.42 15.81 -19.52
CA SER A 363 20.67 16.39 -18.20
C SER A 363 20.80 17.91 -18.36
N GLY A 364 20.12 18.65 -17.49
CA GLY A 364 20.19 20.10 -17.49
C GLY A 364 21.61 20.59 -17.22
N ILE A 365 22.49 19.76 -16.66
CA ILE A 365 23.83 20.15 -16.22
C ILE A 365 24.71 20.59 -17.38
N ARG A 366 24.54 19.99 -18.56
CA ARG A 366 25.39 20.29 -19.73
C ARG A 366 25.26 21.74 -20.19
N LYS A 367 24.18 22.44 -19.85
CA LYS A 367 23.96 23.86 -20.21
C LYS A 367 24.91 24.82 -19.48
N PHE A 368 25.54 24.37 -18.39
CA PHE A 368 26.46 25.18 -17.57
C PHE A 368 27.92 25.09 -18.02
N PHE A 369 28.22 24.33 -19.09
CA PHE A 369 29.59 24.13 -19.59
C PHE A 369 29.74 24.61 -21.06
N PRO A 370 30.92 25.10 -21.50
CA PRO A 370 31.07 25.81 -22.79
C PRO A 370 31.10 24.91 -24.03
N SER A 371 30.15 25.10 -24.97
CA SER A 371 29.80 24.22 -26.13
C SER A 371 30.89 23.62 -27.04
N ALA A 372 32.14 24.04 -26.88
CA ALA A 372 33.24 23.85 -27.82
C ALA A 372 33.90 22.46 -27.79
N LEU A 373 33.52 21.52 -26.92
CA LEU A 373 34.23 20.23 -26.79
C LEU A 373 33.35 19.00 -27.03
N TRP A 374 32.14 19.17 -27.58
CA TRP A 374 31.15 18.12 -27.53
C TRP A 374 31.52 17.11 -28.62
N PRO A 375 31.64 15.80 -28.31
CA PRO A 375 31.67 14.82 -29.37
C PRO A 375 30.37 15.02 -30.16
N ARG A 376 30.49 15.45 -31.42
CA ARG A 376 29.38 15.41 -32.37
C ARG A 376 28.98 13.94 -32.45
N VAL A 377 27.92 13.56 -31.71
CA VAL A 377 27.27 12.27 -31.92
C VAL A 377 26.74 12.34 -33.34
N LYS A 378 27.41 11.65 -34.27
CA LYS A 378 26.86 11.46 -35.60
C LYS A 378 25.57 10.65 -35.41
N PRO A 379 24.42 11.11 -35.91
CA PRO A 379 23.25 10.26 -35.97
C PRO A 379 23.61 9.07 -36.87
N GLY A 380 23.62 7.88 -36.28
CA GLY A 380 23.71 6.60 -36.97
C GLY A 380 22.33 6.15 -37.38
#